data_AF-A0A3D3MQI8-F1
#
_entry.id   AF-A0A3D3MQI8-F1
#
_cell.length_a   1.000
_cell.length_b   1.000
_cell.length_c   1.000
_cell.angle_alpha   90.00
_cell.angle_beta   90.00
_cell.angle_gamma   90.00
#
_symmetry.space_group_name_H-M   'P 1'
#
loop_
_entity.id
_entity.type
_entity.pdbx_description
1 polymer ?
#
loop_
_entity_poly.entity_id
_entity_poly.type
_entity_poly.pdbx_seq_one_letter_code
_entity_poly.pdbx_strand_id
1 'polypeptide(L)'
;MAQISAQRITHHFREVTMPEALRIIEQHSHYTINFIYNDLEDFRVTANVKDMTVPQTIRQLIGFYPIQTTIVNDSVISVECTQDGKWRYKGRIVDEKGKPFEFANITLRSLQDSSIIAKGVSNENGFFVIPCNATKVMARISYVGYQTVEMVCSHQDMGTVHLLPSRLTLKEVTVKARQKIHKIDNDVFIPTALQKKVSIDGYDLLRNMAIPQLDIDAITNETTVRGKAVTFIIDHHIVTNPNDIKQLSPNDILKVEYNAMPTGEYAQYDCIVKFTTKRKDRGENIMVSGMQGLNKNEGDGNGAVRFYKQRYEHSLAYAESHSHDDDSYTAQTEHFVYPNGDKLEKDLVSNASSQKKRSSNLYYNLHYYGDSTTFNVRLGCLFRRPETSTDYQTYYQGAFERITTSLENSKETSHSPYLSFSSRFQL
;
A
#
# COMPACT_ATOMS: atom_id res chain seq x y z
N MET A 1 11.08 -52.25 7.95
CA MET A 1 10.48 -51.04 7.37
C MET A 1 10.74 -51.07 5.88
N ALA A 2 9.75 -51.48 5.09
CA ALA A 2 9.86 -51.51 3.63
C ALA A 2 9.72 -50.08 3.11
N GLN A 3 10.76 -49.60 2.45
CA GLN A 3 10.82 -48.30 1.80
C GLN A 3 9.92 -48.37 0.56
N ILE A 4 8.71 -47.82 0.63
CA ILE A 4 7.80 -47.72 -0.53
C ILE A 4 8.46 -46.75 -1.51
N SER A 5 9.11 -47.28 -2.53
CA SER A 5 9.63 -46.49 -3.64
C SER A 5 8.43 -45.86 -4.35
N ALA A 6 8.33 -44.54 -4.35
CA ALA A 6 7.27 -43.83 -5.04
C ALA A 6 7.36 -44.09 -6.55
N GLN A 7 6.37 -44.79 -7.11
CA GLN A 7 6.30 -45.14 -8.52
C GLN A 7 6.41 -43.89 -9.41
N ARG A 8 7.32 -43.96 -10.38
CA ARG A 8 7.70 -42.84 -11.24
C ARG A 8 7.10 -43.01 -12.63
N ILE A 9 6.48 -41.95 -13.14
CA ILE A 9 5.84 -41.88 -14.44
C ILE A 9 6.70 -41.04 -15.37
N THR A 10 6.96 -41.57 -16.57
CA THR A 10 7.50 -40.84 -17.70
C THR A 10 6.57 -41.03 -18.88
N HIS A 11 5.87 -39.97 -19.29
CA HIS A 11 4.91 -40.02 -20.39
C HIS A 11 4.78 -38.64 -21.04
N HIS A 12 4.52 -38.63 -22.34
CA HIS A 12 4.25 -37.41 -23.08
C HIS A 12 2.80 -37.38 -23.55
N PHE A 13 2.00 -36.52 -22.93
CA PHE A 13 0.61 -36.27 -23.26
C PHE A 13 0.53 -35.24 -24.39
N ARG A 14 -0.26 -35.54 -25.43
CA ARG A 14 -0.45 -34.67 -26.60
C ARG A 14 -1.95 -34.53 -26.88
N GLU A 15 -2.52 -33.43 -26.39
CA GLU A 15 -3.93 -33.06 -26.62
C GLU A 15 -4.95 -34.16 -26.24
N VAL A 16 -4.64 -34.95 -25.22
CA VAL A 16 -5.53 -36.00 -24.70
C VAL A 16 -6.58 -35.40 -23.78
N THR A 17 -7.75 -36.02 -23.65
CA THR A 17 -8.74 -35.57 -22.64
C THR A 17 -8.22 -35.83 -21.22
N MET A 18 -8.66 -35.05 -20.24
CA MET A 18 -8.27 -35.23 -18.84
C MET A 18 -8.65 -36.63 -18.32
N PRO A 19 -9.86 -37.17 -18.58
CA PRO A 19 -10.19 -38.56 -18.28
C PRO A 19 -9.21 -39.59 -18.85
N GLU A 20 -8.80 -39.44 -20.11
CA GLU A 20 -7.85 -40.35 -20.75
C GLU A 20 -6.47 -40.24 -20.10
N ALA A 21 -6.00 -39.02 -19.82
CA ALA A 21 -4.73 -38.79 -19.15
C ALA A 21 -4.70 -39.44 -17.74
N LEU A 22 -5.78 -39.28 -16.97
CA LEU A 22 -5.93 -39.91 -15.66
C LEU A 22 -5.97 -41.44 -15.75
N ARG A 23 -6.67 -42.02 -16.73
CA ARG A 23 -6.67 -43.47 -16.97
C ARG A 23 -5.29 -44.02 -17.34
N ILE A 24 -4.53 -43.29 -18.15
CA ILE A 24 -3.15 -43.68 -18.50
C ILE A 24 -2.26 -43.70 -17.23
N ILE A 25 -2.43 -42.72 -16.34
CA ILE A 25 -1.71 -42.65 -15.07
C ILE A 25 -2.11 -43.81 -14.16
N GLU A 26 -3.41 -44.07 -14.03
CA GLU A 26 -3.97 -45.17 -13.23
C GLU A 26 -3.39 -46.53 -13.67
N GLN A 27 -3.40 -46.81 -14.99
CA GLN A 27 -2.86 -48.06 -15.56
C GLN A 27 -1.39 -48.32 -15.24
N HIS A 28 -0.60 -47.27 -15.04
CA HIS A 28 0.83 -47.36 -14.72
C HIS A 28 1.10 -47.09 -13.23
N SER A 29 0.08 -47.25 -12.37
CA SER A 29 0.20 -46.99 -10.94
C SER A 29 -0.55 -48.01 -10.07
N HIS A 30 -0.24 -48.00 -8.78
CA HIS A 30 -1.03 -48.70 -7.75
C HIS A 30 -2.20 -47.86 -7.21
N TYR A 31 -2.39 -46.64 -7.71
CA TYR A 31 -3.50 -45.77 -7.29
C TYR A 31 -4.74 -46.07 -8.11
N THR A 32 -5.91 -46.07 -7.46
CA THR A 32 -7.21 -45.93 -8.10
C THR A 32 -7.54 -44.44 -8.19
N ILE A 33 -7.88 -43.96 -9.39
CA ILE A 33 -8.17 -42.54 -9.64
C ILE A 33 -9.67 -42.37 -9.90
N ASN A 34 -10.38 -41.84 -8.92
CA ASN A 34 -11.80 -41.56 -9.00
C ASN A 34 -12.06 -40.18 -9.60
N PHE A 35 -12.93 -40.11 -10.61
CA PHE A 35 -13.38 -38.87 -11.20
C PHE A 35 -14.72 -39.07 -11.92
N ILE A 36 -15.46 -37.99 -12.11
CA ILE A 36 -16.68 -37.99 -12.93
C ILE A 36 -16.30 -37.68 -14.38
N TYR A 37 -16.53 -38.60 -15.30
CA TYR A 37 -16.10 -38.45 -16.70
C TYR A 37 -16.66 -37.17 -17.34
N ASN A 38 -17.97 -36.96 -17.22
CA ASN A 38 -18.65 -35.79 -17.78
C ASN A 38 -18.14 -34.47 -17.20
N ASP A 39 -17.52 -34.46 -16.03
CA ASP A 39 -16.97 -33.24 -15.42
C ASP A 39 -15.64 -32.84 -16.05
N LEU A 40 -14.90 -33.82 -16.57
CA LEU A 40 -13.53 -33.63 -16.99
C LEU A 40 -13.31 -33.76 -18.50
N GLU A 41 -14.28 -34.29 -19.26
CA GLU A 41 -14.14 -34.64 -20.69
C GLU A 41 -13.78 -33.48 -21.62
N ASP A 42 -14.19 -32.25 -21.29
CA ASP A 42 -13.88 -31.06 -22.10
C ASP A 42 -12.45 -30.55 -21.90
N PHE A 43 -11.78 -30.92 -20.80
CA PHE A 43 -10.41 -30.45 -20.53
C PHE A 43 -9.39 -31.30 -21.29
N ARG A 44 -8.50 -30.66 -22.03
CA ARG A 44 -7.46 -31.34 -22.83
C ARG A 44 -6.07 -31.04 -22.32
N VAL A 45 -5.20 -32.04 -22.22
CA VAL A 45 -3.87 -31.89 -21.63
C VAL A 45 -2.79 -32.19 -22.66
N THR A 46 -1.83 -31.28 -22.73
CA THR A 46 -0.53 -31.49 -23.36
C THR A 46 0.50 -31.24 -22.28
N ALA A 47 1.35 -32.23 -22.03
CA ALA A 47 2.36 -32.15 -20.98
C ALA A 47 3.46 -33.17 -21.26
N ASN A 48 4.69 -32.84 -20.89
CA ASN A 48 5.78 -33.81 -20.82
C ASN A 48 6.12 -34.07 -19.36
N VAL A 49 5.99 -35.32 -18.94
CA VAL A 49 6.20 -35.77 -17.57
C VAL A 49 7.39 -36.71 -17.59
N LYS A 50 8.40 -36.44 -16.77
CA LYS A 50 9.64 -37.23 -16.72
C LYS A 50 10.03 -37.52 -15.28
N ASP A 51 10.03 -38.79 -14.91
CA ASP A 51 10.44 -39.28 -13.59
C ASP A 51 9.68 -38.66 -12.40
N MET A 52 8.37 -38.46 -12.56
CA MET A 52 7.52 -37.81 -11.55
C MET A 52 6.62 -38.82 -10.83
N THR A 53 6.30 -38.58 -9.56
CA THR A 53 5.35 -39.43 -8.83
C THR A 53 3.92 -39.20 -9.32
N VAL A 54 3.03 -40.18 -9.16
CA VAL A 54 1.61 -40.05 -9.56
C VAL A 54 0.95 -38.75 -9.05
N PRO A 55 1.06 -38.37 -7.75
CA PRO A 55 0.48 -37.11 -7.28
C PRO A 55 1.15 -35.86 -7.86
N GLN A 56 2.44 -35.93 -8.23
CA GLN A 56 3.12 -34.82 -8.90
C GLN A 56 2.67 -34.70 -10.36
N THR A 57 2.55 -35.82 -11.05
CA THR A 57 2.03 -35.90 -12.41
C THR A 57 0.62 -35.31 -12.47
N ILE A 58 -0.30 -35.77 -11.62
CA ILE A 58 -1.67 -35.25 -11.59
C ILE A 58 -1.66 -33.74 -11.29
N ARG A 59 -0.88 -33.28 -10.30
CA ARG A 59 -0.74 -31.85 -9.99
C ARG A 59 -0.25 -31.02 -11.18
N GLN A 60 0.68 -31.54 -11.98
CA GLN A 60 1.14 -30.87 -13.20
C GLN A 60 0.03 -30.81 -14.26
N LEU A 61 -0.70 -31.91 -14.48
CA LEU A 61 -1.76 -31.95 -15.50
C LEU A 61 -2.92 -31.01 -15.17
N ILE A 62 -3.29 -30.90 -13.89
CA ILE A 62 -4.45 -30.11 -13.44
C ILE A 62 -4.12 -28.64 -13.15
N GLY A 63 -2.84 -28.26 -13.08
CA GLY A 63 -2.39 -26.99 -12.50
C GLY A 63 -2.94 -25.71 -13.14
N PHE A 64 -3.46 -25.80 -14.36
CA PHE A 64 -4.06 -24.67 -15.10
C PHE A 64 -5.58 -24.78 -15.25
N TYR A 65 -6.17 -25.80 -14.65
CA TYR A 65 -7.60 -26.04 -14.69
C TYR A 65 -8.22 -25.79 -13.31
N PRO A 66 -9.53 -25.50 -13.25
CA PRO A 66 -10.26 -25.44 -12.00
C PRO A 66 -10.48 -26.86 -11.42
N ILE A 67 -9.46 -27.71 -11.41
CA ILE A 67 -9.52 -29.10 -10.99
C ILE A 67 -8.63 -29.26 -9.75
N GLN A 68 -9.14 -29.95 -8.75
CA GLN A 68 -8.40 -30.30 -7.53
C GLN A 68 -8.22 -31.80 -7.43
N THR A 69 -7.16 -32.19 -6.73
CA THR A 69 -6.87 -33.57 -6.41
C THR A 69 -6.83 -33.75 -4.89
N THR A 70 -7.53 -34.76 -4.39
CA THR A 70 -7.58 -35.12 -2.98
C THR A 70 -7.09 -36.56 -2.83
N ILE A 71 -6.05 -36.76 -2.02
CA ILE A 71 -5.59 -38.10 -1.65
C ILE A 71 -6.53 -38.60 -0.56
N VAL A 72 -7.41 -39.54 -0.88
CA VAL A 72 -8.43 -40.07 0.03
C VAL A 72 -7.80 -41.04 1.03
N ASN A 73 -6.86 -41.87 0.57
CA ASN A 73 -6.04 -42.77 1.39
C ASN A 73 -4.77 -43.17 0.60
N ASP A 74 -3.99 -44.11 1.13
CA ASP A 74 -2.71 -44.57 0.56
C ASP A 74 -2.81 -45.15 -0.86
N SER A 75 -4.00 -45.41 -1.40
CA SER A 75 -4.18 -46.00 -2.74
C SER A 75 -5.30 -45.39 -3.56
N VAL A 76 -6.00 -44.35 -3.08
CA VAL A 76 -7.13 -43.73 -3.79
C VAL A 76 -6.95 -42.22 -3.91
N ILE A 77 -7.04 -41.72 -5.14
CA ILE A 77 -6.99 -40.29 -5.47
C ILE A 77 -8.33 -39.88 -6.08
N SER A 78 -8.99 -38.87 -5.51
CA SER A 78 -10.14 -38.22 -6.15
C SER A 78 -9.66 -37.02 -6.97
N VAL A 79 -10.22 -36.83 -8.17
CA VAL A 79 -9.96 -35.67 -9.05
C VAL A 79 -11.30 -35.04 -9.43
N GLU A 80 -11.50 -33.79 -9.01
CA GLU A 80 -12.80 -33.12 -9.07
C GLU A 80 -12.66 -31.70 -9.63
N CYS A 81 -13.64 -31.24 -10.42
CA CYS A 81 -13.72 -29.86 -10.87
C CYS A 81 -14.28 -28.98 -9.74
N THR A 82 -13.50 -28.01 -9.28
CA THR A 82 -13.85 -27.08 -8.19
C THR A 82 -14.89 -26.03 -8.58
N GLN A 83 -15.03 -25.77 -9.87
CA GLN A 83 -16.00 -24.81 -10.39
C GLN A 83 -17.23 -25.56 -10.89
N ASP A 84 -18.34 -25.42 -10.16
CA ASP A 84 -19.63 -25.95 -10.55
C ASP A 84 -20.34 -24.97 -11.48
N GLY A 85 -20.71 -25.46 -12.67
CA GLY A 85 -21.25 -24.66 -13.76
C GLY A 85 -22.12 -25.52 -14.67
N LYS A 86 -23.41 -25.20 -14.76
CA LYS A 86 -24.35 -25.90 -15.66
C LYS A 86 -23.90 -25.87 -17.12
N TRP A 87 -23.18 -24.83 -17.53
CA TRP A 87 -22.68 -24.62 -18.88
C TRP A 87 -21.17 -24.49 -18.89
N ARG A 88 -20.51 -24.80 -20.01
CA ARG A 88 -19.06 -24.66 -20.15
C ARG A 88 -18.73 -23.86 -21.39
N TYR A 89 -18.08 -22.71 -21.18
CA TYR A 89 -17.57 -21.92 -22.29
C TYR A 89 -16.19 -22.44 -22.68
N LYS A 90 -16.03 -22.83 -23.95
CA LYS A 90 -14.80 -23.40 -24.49
C LYS A 90 -14.36 -22.72 -25.77
N GLY A 91 -13.07 -22.75 -26.04
CA GLY A 91 -12.49 -22.17 -27.25
C GLY A 91 -10.97 -22.30 -27.29
N ARG A 92 -10.37 -21.68 -28.30
CA ARG A 92 -8.91 -21.67 -28.51
C ARG A 92 -8.40 -20.26 -28.79
N ILE A 93 -7.26 -19.89 -28.22
CA ILE A 93 -6.67 -18.55 -28.38
C ILE A 93 -5.36 -18.68 -29.14
N VAL A 94 -5.23 -17.94 -30.26
CA VAL A 94 -4.08 -18.00 -31.16
C VAL A 94 -3.69 -16.60 -31.66
N ASP A 95 -2.49 -16.48 -32.23
CA ASP A 95 -2.05 -15.28 -32.96
C ASP A 95 -2.50 -15.28 -34.43
N GLU A 96 -2.10 -14.26 -35.20
CA GLU A 96 -2.39 -14.17 -36.65
C GLU A 96 -1.76 -15.31 -37.47
N LYS A 97 -0.73 -15.98 -36.95
CA LYS A 97 -0.02 -17.09 -37.59
C LYS A 97 -0.50 -18.46 -37.11
N GLY A 98 -1.55 -18.50 -36.27
CA GLY A 98 -2.10 -19.73 -35.70
C GLY A 98 -1.28 -20.30 -34.54
N LYS A 99 -0.29 -19.58 -34.03
CA LYS A 99 0.47 -19.98 -32.84
C LYS A 99 -0.41 -19.80 -31.60
N PRO A 100 -0.52 -20.81 -30.73
CA PRO A 100 -1.37 -20.72 -29.54
C PRO A 100 -0.82 -19.77 -28.49
N PHE A 101 -1.73 -19.11 -27.76
CA PHE A 101 -1.42 -18.36 -26.56
C PHE A 101 -1.63 -19.22 -25.32
N GLU A 102 -0.54 -19.62 -24.71
CA GLU A 102 -0.51 -20.22 -23.38
C GLU A 102 -0.79 -19.16 -22.31
N PHE A 103 -1.57 -19.48 -21.29
CA PHE A 103 -1.86 -18.60 -20.14
C PHE A 103 -2.56 -17.27 -20.47
N ALA A 104 -3.33 -17.20 -21.55
CA ALA A 104 -4.22 -16.07 -21.77
C ALA A 104 -5.30 -16.04 -20.70
N ASN A 105 -5.53 -14.86 -20.11
CA ASN A 105 -6.53 -14.66 -19.07
C ASN A 105 -7.90 -14.48 -19.72
N ILE A 106 -8.86 -15.32 -19.34
CA ILE A 106 -10.26 -15.23 -19.78
C ILE A 106 -11.14 -14.95 -18.57
N THR A 107 -11.97 -13.91 -18.66
CA THR A 107 -12.96 -13.56 -17.64
C THR A 107 -14.34 -13.50 -18.28
N LEU A 108 -15.30 -14.25 -17.72
CA LEU A 108 -16.71 -14.16 -18.08
C LEU A 108 -17.40 -13.17 -17.15
N ARG A 109 -18.12 -12.21 -17.73
CA ARG A 109 -18.80 -11.14 -17.00
C ARG A 109 -20.29 -11.08 -17.29
N SER A 110 -21.03 -10.59 -16.31
CA SER A 110 -22.44 -10.24 -16.48
C SER A 110 -22.59 -9.07 -17.45
N LEU A 111 -23.57 -9.17 -18.34
CA LEU A 111 -23.92 -8.10 -19.27
C LEU A 111 -24.64 -6.93 -18.59
N GLN A 112 -25.20 -7.13 -17.40
CA GLN A 112 -25.99 -6.12 -16.70
C GLN A 112 -25.12 -5.12 -15.93
N ASP A 113 -24.15 -5.62 -15.16
CA ASP A 113 -23.38 -4.83 -14.20
C ASP A 113 -21.86 -5.01 -14.34
N SER A 114 -21.41 -5.75 -15.37
CA SER A 114 -19.98 -6.07 -15.60
C SER A 114 -19.30 -6.83 -14.45
N SER A 115 -20.06 -7.38 -13.49
CA SER A 115 -19.53 -8.24 -12.43
C SER A 115 -18.90 -9.50 -13.02
N ILE A 116 -17.90 -10.06 -12.33
CA ILE A 116 -17.21 -11.26 -12.79
C ILE A 116 -18.01 -12.49 -12.35
N ILE A 117 -18.41 -13.31 -13.32
CA ILE A 117 -19.14 -14.56 -13.09
C ILE A 117 -18.16 -15.71 -12.91
N ALA A 118 -17.20 -15.84 -13.84
CA ALA A 118 -16.23 -16.93 -13.86
C ALA A 118 -14.92 -16.48 -14.51
N LYS A 119 -13.85 -17.25 -14.28
CA LYS A 119 -12.51 -16.99 -14.81
C LYS A 119 -11.82 -18.29 -15.16
N GLY A 120 -10.95 -18.22 -16.15
CA GLY A 120 -10.04 -19.31 -16.51
C GLY A 120 -8.84 -18.81 -17.28
N VAL A 121 -7.95 -19.73 -17.62
CA VAL A 121 -6.76 -19.49 -18.42
C VAL A 121 -6.71 -20.49 -19.57
N SER A 122 -6.00 -20.14 -20.65
CA SER A 122 -5.70 -21.11 -21.71
C SER A 122 -4.49 -21.98 -21.36
N ASN A 123 -4.49 -23.22 -21.87
CA ASN A 123 -3.39 -24.16 -21.75
C ASN A 123 -2.28 -23.92 -22.81
N GLU A 124 -1.25 -24.78 -22.82
CA GLU A 124 -0.11 -24.76 -23.77
C GLU A 124 -0.52 -24.72 -25.25
N ASN A 125 -1.66 -25.32 -25.59
CA ASN A 125 -2.20 -25.37 -26.95
C ASN A 125 -3.24 -24.25 -27.24
N GLY A 126 -3.43 -23.33 -26.30
CA GLY A 126 -4.33 -22.20 -26.39
C GLY A 126 -5.78 -22.53 -26.06
N PHE A 127 -6.11 -23.77 -25.69
CA PHE A 127 -7.47 -24.17 -25.36
C PHE A 127 -7.86 -23.75 -23.94
N PHE A 128 -9.11 -23.38 -23.75
CA PHE A 128 -9.67 -23.06 -22.44
C PHE A 128 -11.07 -23.68 -22.29
N VAL A 129 -11.45 -23.97 -21.05
CA VAL A 129 -12.79 -24.40 -20.66
C VAL A 129 -13.13 -23.74 -19.33
N ILE A 130 -14.26 -23.04 -19.27
CA ILE A 130 -14.69 -22.27 -18.10
C ILE A 130 -16.13 -22.65 -17.77
N PRO A 131 -16.35 -23.39 -16.66
CA PRO A 131 -17.69 -23.63 -16.12
C PRO A 131 -18.38 -22.30 -15.76
N CYS A 132 -19.66 -22.18 -16.10
CA CYS A 132 -20.45 -20.97 -15.91
C CYS A 132 -21.93 -21.31 -15.72
N ASN A 133 -22.61 -20.57 -14.84
CA ASN A 133 -24.05 -20.73 -14.58
C ASN A 133 -24.94 -19.78 -15.40
N ALA A 134 -24.34 -18.93 -16.23
CA ALA A 134 -25.06 -18.01 -17.12
C ALA A 134 -25.01 -18.50 -18.58
N THR A 135 -26.12 -18.35 -19.30
CA THR A 135 -26.24 -18.74 -20.73
C THR A 135 -25.78 -17.65 -21.69
N LYS A 136 -25.68 -16.40 -21.23
CA LYS A 136 -25.23 -15.25 -22.01
C LYS A 136 -24.28 -14.40 -21.17
N VAL A 137 -23.05 -14.23 -21.65
CA VAL A 137 -21.98 -13.56 -20.91
C VAL A 137 -21.15 -12.66 -21.82
N MET A 138 -20.44 -11.70 -21.23
CA MET A 138 -19.36 -10.98 -21.90
C MET A 138 -18.03 -11.64 -21.56
N ALA A 139 -17.40 -12.26 -22.54
CA ALA A 139 -16.06 -12.80 -22.40
C ALA A 139 -15.03 -11.69 -22.65
N ARG A 140 -14.09 -11.53 -21.72
CA ARG A 140 -12.93 -10.64 -21.82
C ARG A 140 -11.66 -11.48 -21.82
N ILE A 141 -10.92 -11.44 -22.93
CA ILE A 141 -9.68 -12.20 -23.13
C ILE A 141 -8.51 -11.23 -23.18
N SER A 142 -7.50 -11.46 -22.37
CA SER A 142 -6.33 -10.58 -22.26
C SER A 142 -5.02 -11.37 -22.16
N TYR A 143 -3.99 -10.87 -22.83
CA TYR A 143 -2.64 -11.41 -22.80
C TYR A 143 -1.62 -10.27 -22.88
N VAL A 144 -0.48 -10.41 -22.18
CA VAL A 144 0.50 -9.34 -22.04
C VAL A 144 1.07 -8.96 -23.42
N GLY A 145 1.01 -7.67 -23.77
CA GLY A 145 1.47 -7.16 -25.06
C GLY A 145 0.45 -7.24 -26.20
N TYR A 146 -0.77 -7.72 -25.94
CA TYR A 146 -1.84 -7.89 -26.94
C TYR A 146 -3.08 -7.06 -26.59
N GLN A 147 -3.87 -6.72 -27.61
CA GLN A 147 -5.14 -6.03 -27.42
C GLN A 147 -6.13 -6.95 -26.72
N THR A 148 -6.85 -6.43 -25.73
CA THR A 148 -7.91 -7.17 -25.05
C THR A 148 -9.10 -7.34 -25.98
N VAL A 149 -9.58 -8.56 -26.14
CA VAL A 149 -10.79 -8.87 -26.91
C VAL A 149 -11.96 -8.97 -25.94
N GLU A 150 -13.04 -8.24 -26.22
CA GLU A 150 -14.31 -8.35 -25.51
C GLU A 150 -15.40 -8.77 -26.49
N MET A 151 -16.11 -9.84 -26.18
CA MET A 151 -17.16 -10.39 -27.05
C MET A 151 -18.34 -10.92 -26.23
N VAL A 152 -19.54 -10.76 -26.79
CA VAL A 152 -20.77 -11.30 -26.18
C VAL A 152 -20.95 -12.74 -26.65
N CYS A 153 -20.91 -13.68 -25.72
CA CYS A 153 -21.04 -15.11 -25.99
C CYS A 153 -22.44 -15.58 -25.59
N SER A 154 -23.21 -16.01 -26.59
CA SER A 154 -24.53 -16.65 -26.38
C SER A 154 -24.49 -18.16 -26.62
N HIS A 155 -23.34 -18.68 -27.05
CA HIS A 155 -23.07 -20.10 -27.28
C HIS A 155 -21.88 -20.53 -26.42
N GLN A 156 -21.88 -21.80 -26.02
CA GLN A 156 -20.83 -22.42 -25.20
C GLN A 156 -19.51 -22.56 -25.96
N ASP A 157 -19.56 -22.81 -27.27
CA ASP A 157 -18.36 -22.82 -28.11
C ASP A 157 -18.08 -21.39 -28.63
N MET A 158 -16.93 -20.86 -28.23
CA MET A 158 -16.42 -19.55 -28.64
C MET A 158 -15.52 -19.64 -29.88
N GLY A 159 -15.21 -20.86 -30.35
CA GLY A 159 -14.33 -21.10 -31.48
C GLY A 159 -12.90 -20.61 -31.23
N THR A 160 -12.23 -20.24 -32.31
CA THR A 160 -10.85 -19.71 -32.29
C THR A 160 -10.86 -18.19 -32.21
N VAL A 161 -10.28 -17.65 -31.13
CA VAL A 161 -10.12 -16.21 -30.90
C VAL A 161 -8.69 -15.80 -31.25
N HIS A 162 -8.56 -14.83 -32.16
CA HIS A 162 -7.29 -14.27 -32.56
C HIS A 162 -6.94 -13.03 -31.72
N LEU A 163 -5.75 -13.00 -31.13
CA LEU A 163 -5.23 -11.82 -30.43
C LEU A 163 -4.28 -11.04 -31.34
N LEU A 164 -4.52 -9.73 -31.41
CA LEU A 164 -3.67 -8.80 -32.16
C LEU A 164 -2.65 -8.11 -31.24
N PRO A 165 -1.38 -7.94 -31.67
CA PRO A 165 -0.39 -7.19 -30.89
C PRO A 165 -0.88 -5.78 -30.57
N SER A 166 -0.74 -5.37 -29.31
CA SER A 166 -1.10 -4.02 -28.89
C SER A 166 0.00 -3.04 -29.32
N ARG A 167 -0.33 -2.11 -30.21
CA ARG A 167 0.54 -0.97 -30.56
C ARG A 167 0.49 0.18 -29.52
N LEU A 168 -0.18 -0.04 -28.39
CA LEU A 168 -0.23 0.94 -27.31
C LEU A 168 1.00 0.79 -26.43
N THR A 169 1.83 1.83 -26.42
CA THR A 169 2.86 2.10 -25.41
C THR A 169 2.26 1.79 -24.03
N LEU A 170 2.92 0.90 -23.27
CA LEU A 170 2.48 0.44 -21.94
C LEU A 170 2.11 1.63 -21.04
N LYS A 171 0.81 1.95 -20.98
CA LYS A 171 0.27 2.71 -19.85
C LYS A 171 0.01 1.70 -18.75
N GLU A 172 0.80 1.87 -17.70
CA GLU A 172 0.70 1.35 -16.34
C GLU A 172 -0.57 0.52 -16.04
N VAL A 173 -0.36 -0.74 -15.62
CA VAL A 173 -1.42 -1.66 -15.20
C VAL A 173 -2.15 -1.09 -13.99
N THR A 174 -3.36 -0.54 -14.21
CA THR A 174 -4.21 -0.03 -13.13
C THR A 174 -4.95 -1.20 -12.47
N VAL A 175 -4.45 -1.65 -11.32
CA VAL A 175 -5.20 -2.56 -10.43
C VAL A 175 -6.37 -1.79 -9.84
N LYS A 176 -7.62 -2.16 -10.19
CA LYS A 176 -8.82 -1.61 -9.54
C LYS A 176 -8.96 -2.25 -8.15
N ALA A 177 -8.22 -1.73 -7.17
CA ALA A 177 -8.44 -2.05 -5.77
C ALA A 177 -9.70 -1.31 -5.24
N ARG A 178 -10.45 -1.92 -4.32
CA ARG A 178 -11.59 -1.25 -3.67
C ARG A 178 -11.06 -0.03 -2.89
N GLN A 179 -11.62 1.14 -3.13
CA GLN A 179 -11.13 2.43 -2.62
C GLN A 179 -11.17 2.53 -1.09
N LYS A 180 -12.15 1.84 -0.47
CA LYS A 180 -12.27 1.66 0.98
C LYS A 180 -12.51 0.19 1.28
N ILE A 181 -11.71 -0.38 2.18
CA ILE A 181 -11.95 -1.71 2.76
C ILE A 181 -12.15 -1.49 4.25
N HIS A 182 -13.39 -1.65 4.71
CA HIS A 182 -13.68 -1.69 6.14
C HIS A 182 -13.26 -3.08 6.65
N LYS A 183 -12.24 -3.14 7.50
CA LYS A 183 -11.92 -4.33 8.29
C LYS A 183 -12.45 -4.10 9.70
N ILE A 184 -12.80 -5.19 10.39
CA ILE A 184 -13.37 -5.19 11.75
C ILE A 184 -12.56 -4.32 12.73
N ASP A 185 -11.24 -4.17 12.51
CA ASP A 185 -10.35 -3.41 13.40
C ASP A 185 -9.76 -2.11 12.78
N ASN A 186 -9.84 -1.89 11.46
CA ASN A 186 -9.18 -0.75 10.79
C ASN A 186 -9.87 -0.35 9.47
N ASP A 187 -9.89 0.95 9.17
CA ASP A 187 -10.27 1.45 7.84
C ASP A 187 -9.04 1.52 6.93
N VAL A 188 -9.07 0.80 5.81
CA VAL A 188 -7.99 0.84 4.81
C VAL A 188 -8.41 1.68 3.62
N PHE A 189 -7.63 2.71 3.31
CA PHE A 189 -7.81 3.60 2.17
C PHE A 189 -6.71 3.39 1.14
N ILE A 190 -7.10 3.25 -0.12
CA ILE A 190 -6.16 3.09 -1.23
C ILE A 190 -6.24 4.34 -2.11
N PRO A 191 -5.16 5.14 -2.20
CA PRO A 191 -5.17 6.38 -2.96
C PRO A 191 -5.37 6.11 -4.46
N THR A 192 -6.27 6.86 -5.08
CA THR A 192 -6.53 6.80 -6.53
C THR A 192 -5.40 7.44 -7.33
N ALA A 193 -5.30 7.12 -8.62
CA ALA A 193 -4.34 7.75 -9.52
C ALA A 193 -4.51 9.28 -9.59
N LEU A 194 -5.75 9.78 -9.52
CA LEU A 194 -6.01 11.22 -9.49
C LEU A 194 -5.48 11.85 -8.20
N GLN A 195 -5.81 11.28 -7.04
CA GLN A 195 -5.32 11.75 -5.74
C GLN A 195 -3.80 11.77 -5.69
N LYS A 196 -3.13 10.71 -6.15
CA LYS A 196 -1.66 10.68 -6.25
C LYS A 196 -1.11 11.77 -7.17
N LYS A 197 -1.77 12.02 -8.30
CA LYS A 197 -1.31 13.00 -9.30
C LYS A 197 -1.46 14.44 -8.84
N VAL A 198 -2.51 14.77 -8.10
CA VAL A 198 -2.77 16.14 -7.62
C VAL A 198 -2.08 16.45 -6.30
N SER A 199 -1.51 15.45 -5.63
CA SER A 199 -0.83 15.62 -4.36
C SER A 199 0.65 15.85 -4.54
N ILE A 200 1.21 16.78 -3.77
CA ILE A 200 2.66 17.10 -3.77
C ILE A 200 3.40 16.24 -2.75
N ASP A 201 2.79 15.99 -1.58
CA ASP A 201 3.39 15.26 -0.46
C ASP A 201 2.38 14.35 0.27
N GLY A 202 2.83 13.68 1.34
CA GLY A 202 2.01 12.79 2.14
C GLY A 202 0.83 13.47 2.85
N TYR A 203 0.97 14.72 3.32
CA TYR A 203 -0.13 15.44 3.97
C TYR A 203 -1.18 15.87 2.94
N ASP A 204 -0.73 16.39 1.80
CA ASP A 204 -1.60 16.74 0.69
C ASP A 204 -2.38 15.53 0.18
N LEU A 205 -1.72 14.36 0.10
CA LEU A 205 -2.40 13.11 -0.22
C LEU A 205 -3.50 12.77 0.79
N LEU A 206 -3.23 12.88 2.10
CA LEU A 206 -4.24 12.60 3.12
C LEU A 206 -5.44 13.56 3.02
N ARG A 207 -5.20 14.85 2.78
CA ARG A 207 -6.28 15.84 2.54
C ARG A 207 -7.12 15.45 1.33
N ASN A 208 -6.47 15.07 0.23
CA ASN A 208 -7.13 14.65 -1.01
C ASN A 208 -7.85 13.29 -0.89
N MET A 209 -7.51 12.46 0.10
CA MET A 209 -8.16 11.18 0.39
C MET A 209 -9.48 11.32 1.15
N ALA A 210 -9.76 12.48 1.73
CA ALA A 210 -11.00 12.76 2.49
C ALA A 210 -11.31 11.68 3.55
N ILE A 211 -10.29 11.31 4.35
CA ILE A 211 -10.45 10.34 5.43
C ILE A 211 -11.40 10.94 6.49
N PRO A 212 -12.52 10.27 6.84
CA PRO A 212 -13.47 10.80 7.80
C PRO A 212 -12.81 11.13 9.15
N GLN A 213 -13.17 12.28 9.73
CA GLN A 213 -12.72 12.73 11.06
C GLN A 213 -11.23 13.09 11.18
N LEU A 214 -10.45 12.94 10.11
CA LEU A 214 -9.05 13.37 10.06
C LEU A 214 -9.01 14.82 9.59
N ASP A 215 -8.66 15.73 10.49
CA ASP A 215 -8.45 17.14 10.19
C ASP A 215 -6.95 17.42 10.07
N ILE A 216 -6.55 18.12 9.01
CA ILE A 216 -5.16 18.44 8.73
C ILE A 216 -5.08 19.90 8.32
N ASP A 217 -4.51 20.72 9.20
CA ASP A 217 -4.29 22.14 8.94
C ASP A 217 -3.39 22.31 7.70
N ALA A 218 -3.83 23.11 6.73
CA ALA A 218 -3.15 23.28 5.44
C ALA A 218 -1.77 23.96 5.56
N ILE A 219 -1.55 24.72 6.62
CA ILE A 219 -0.39 25.57 6.84
C ILE A 219 0.57 24.88 7.83
N THR A 220 0.08 24.48 8.99
CA THR A 220 0.90 23.91 10.06
C THR A 220 1.13 22.40 9.88
N ASN A 221 0.31 21.72 9.06
CA ASN A 221 0.22 20.27 8.96
C ASN A 221 -0.13 19.58 10.29
N GLU A 222 -0.60 20.34 11.29
CA GLU A 222 -1.15 19.76 12.51
C GLU A 222 -2.32 18.85 12.14
N THR A 223 -2.25 17.61 12.61
CA THR A 223 -3.22 16.59 12.27
C THR A 223 -3.94 16.12 13.53
N THR A 224 -5.26 16.27 13.54
CA THR A 224 -6.09 15.93 14.69
C THR A 224 -7.28 15.07 14.30
N VAL A 225 -7.78 14.30 15.27
CA VAL A 225 -9.03 13.56 15.17
C VAL A 225 -9.87 13.89 16.38
N ARG A 226 -10.96 14.63 16.18
CA ARG A 226 -11.85 15.09 17.27
C ARG A 226 -11.08 15.82 18.39
N GLY A 227 -10.07 16.62 18.02
CA GLY A 227 -9.21 17.35 18.95
C GLY A 227 -8.10 16.53 19.61
N LYS A 228 -7.96 15.24 19.28
CA LYS A 228 -6.85 14.39 19.74
C LYS A 228 -5.73 14.35 18.73
N ALA A 229 -4.48 14.28 19.20
CA ALA A 229 -3.30 14.18 18.36
C ALA A 229 -3.26 12.83 17.61
N VAL A 230 -2.82 12.87 16.35
CA VAL A 230 -2.62 11.68 15.52
C VAL A 230 -1.17 11.25 15.54
N THR A 231 -0.94 9.96 15.78
CA THR A 231 0.39 9.36 15.63
C THR A 231 0.54 8.76 14.25
N PHE A 232 1.55 9.21 13.50
CA PHE A 232 1.85 8.67 12.18
C PHE A 232 2.82 7.50 12.24
N ILE A 233 2.62 6.53 11.35
CA ILE A 233 3.48 5.35 11.20
C ILE A 233 3.82 5.19 9.72
N ILE A 234 5.11 5.07 9.37
CA ILE A 234 5.55 4.72 8.02
C ILE A 234 6.20 3.34 8.06
N ASP A 235 5.67 2.39 7.30
CA ASP A 235 6.23 1.04 7.17
C ASP A 235 6.55 0.41 8.54
N HIS A 236 5.61 0.55 9.48
CA HIS A 236 5.66 0.06 10.87
C HIS A 236 6.57 0.84 11.84
N HIS A 237 7.18 1.93 11.41
CA HIS A 237 7.98 2.79 12.27
C HIS A 237 7.22 4.05 12.66
N ILE A 238 7.21 4.36 13.96
CA ILE A 238 6.58 5.59 14.48
C ILE A 238 7.34 6.80 13.96
N VAL A 239 6.61 7.76 13.43
CA VAL A 239 7.15 9.00 12.92
C VAL A 239 7.34 9.98 14.07
N THR A 240 8.57 10.44 14.26
CA THR A 240 8.92 11.43 15.30
C THR A 240 9.14 12.83 14.72
N ASN A 241 9.34 12.94 13.41
CA ASN A 241 9.53 14.20 12.70
C ASN A 241 8.42 14.38 11.66
N PRO A 242 7.56 15.42 11.78
CA PRO A 242 6.49 15.69 10.80
C PRO A 242 6.97 15.81 9.36
N ASN A 243 8.23 16.23 9.13
CA ASN A 243 8.83 16.32 7.80
C ASN A 243 8.95 14.97 7.10
N ASP A 244 8.94 13.85 7.83
CA ASP A 244 9.01 12.53 7.23
C ASP A 244 7.76 12.24 6.37
N ILE A 245 6.59 12.74 6.80
CA ILE A 245 5.34 12.66 6.03
C ILE A 245 5.40 13.59 4.82
N LYS A 246 5.90 14.82 5.02
CA LYS A 246 6.08 15.80 3.94
C LYS A 246 7.05 15.31 2.87
N GLN A 247 7.96 14.41 3.22
CA GLN A 247 8.91 13.81 2.28
C GLN A 247 8.42 12.48 1.67
N LEU A 248 7.20 12.04 1.96
CA LEU A 248 6.62 10.89 1.27
C LEU A 248 6.14 11.30 -0.12
N SER A 249 6.63 10.60 -1.13
CA SER A 249 6.09 10.69 -2.49
C SER A 249 4.71 10.05 -2.55
N PRO A 250 3.65 10.77 -2.98
CA PRO A 250 2.31 10.21 -3.12
C PRO A 250 2.24 8.98 -4.04
N ASN A 251 3.13 8.94 -5.04
CA ASN A 251 3.21 7.79 -5.96
C ASN A 251 3.69 6.52 -5.28
N ASP A 252 4.53 6.64 -4.26
CA ASP A 252 5.09 5.52 -3.52
C ASP A 252 4.14 5.00 -2.43
N ILE A 253 3.10 5.75 -2.05
CA ILE A 253 2.13 5.30 -1.04
C ILE A 253 1.19 4.25 -1.66
N LEU A 254 1.22 3.02 -1.12
CA LEU A 254 0.37 1.92 -1.57
C LEU A 254 -1.01 1.97 -0.90
N LYS A 255 -1.03 2.21 0.41
CA LYS A 255 -2.26 2.34 1.21
C LYS A 255 -2.01 3.18 2.46
N VAL A 256 -3.10 3.72 2.98
CA VAL A 256 -3.18 4.38 4.29
C VAL A 256 -4.17 3.60 5.14
N GLU A 257 -3.76 3.20 6.34
CA GLU A 257 -4.63 2.55 7.34
C GLU A 257 -4.92 3.55 8.45
N TYR A 258 -6.20 3.75 8.75
CA TYR A 258 -6.68 4.66 9.78
C TYR A 258 -7.32 3.85 10.91
N ASN A 259 -6.92 4.16 12.14
CA ASN A 259 -7.52 3.56 13.33
C ASN A 259 -7.70 4.61 14.43
N ALA A 260 -8.96 4.90 14.74
CA ALA A 260 -9.37 5.84 15.78
C ALA A 260 -9.31 5.27 17.20
N MET A 261 -9.09 3.95 17.35
CA MET A 261 -8.94 3.27 18.64
C MET A 261 -8.00 2.07 18.48
N PRO A 262 -6.70 2.30 18.31
CA PRO A 262 -5.74 1.23 18.08
C PRO A 262 -5.68 0.25 19.25
N THR A 263 -5.42 -1.02 18.93
CA THR A 263 -5.25 -2.12 19.89
C THR A 263 -3.86 -2.75 19.74
N GLY A 264 -3.46 -3.62 20.66
CA GLY A 264 -2.20 -4.36 20.60
C GLY A 264 -0.97 -3.44 20.69
N GLU A 265 -0.04 -3.58 19.72
CA GLU A 265 1.25 -2.84 19.65
C GLU A 265 1.07 -1.31 19.72
N TYR A 266 -0.08 -0.79 19.29
CA TYR A 266 -0.35 0.65 19.20
C TYR A 266 -1.40 1.15 20.21
N ALA A 267 -1.76 0.33 21.21
CA ALA A 267 -2.84 0.66 22.16
C ALA A 267 -2.59 1.91 23.03
N GLN A 268 -1.35 2.37 23.12
CA GLN A 268 -0.97 3.58 23.86
C GLN A 268 -1.29 4.90 23.13
N TYR A 269 -1.68 4.84 21.85
CA TYR A 269 -1.98 6.01 21.05
C TYR A 269 -3.48 6.23 20.94
N ASP A 270 -3.91 7.50 20.95
CA ASP A 270 -5.32 7.84 20.79
C ASP A 270 -5.84 7.53 19.38
N CYS A 271 -5.03 7.81 18.36
CA CYS A 271 -5.36 7.57 16.96
C CYS A 271 -4.08 7.35 16.16
N ILE A 272 -4.12 6.43 15.20
CA ILE A 272 -3.01 6.18 14.29
C ILE A 272 -3.40 6.34 12.82
N VAL A 273 -2.46 6.87 12.04
CA VAL A 273 -2.49 6.87 10.58
C VAL A 273 -1.23 6.19 10.08
N LYS A 274 -1.39 5.04 9.43
CA LYS A 274 -0.29 4.20 8.98
C LYS A 274 -0.16 4.22 7.46
N PHE A 275 0.98 4.67 6.97
CA PHE A 275 1.38 4.56 5.58
C PHE A 275 2.08 3.22 5.33
N THR A 276 1.69 2.56 4.24
CA THR A 276 2.46 1.47 3.65
C THR A 276 2.98 1.94 2.30
N THR A 277 4.30 1.91 2.11
CA THR A 277 4.94 2.41 0.90
C THR A 277 5.39 1.28 -0.02
N LYS A 278 5.64 1.63 -1.28
CA LYS A 278 6.18 0.72 -2.29
C LYS A 278 7.66 0.50 -2.03
N ARG A 279 8.03 -0.74 -1.72
CA ARG A 279 9.43 -1.14 -1.63
C ARG A 279 10.13 -0.96 -2.98
N LYS A 280 11.28 -0.29 -2.95
CA LYS A 280 12.18 -0.11 -4.09
C LYS A 280 13.45 -0.91 -3.85
N ASP A 281 13.74 -1.86 -4.73
CA ASP A 281 14.95 -2.71 -4.59
C ASP A 281 16.19 -2.04 -5.19
N ARG A 282 16.01 -1.12 -6.15
CA ARG A 282 17.08 -0.31 -6.75
C ARG A 282 16.53 1.04 -7.20
N GLY A 283 17.42 2.03 -7.25
CA GLY A 283 17.15 3.33 -7.85
C GLY A 283 17.42 4.48 -6.89
N GLU A 284 16.99 5.65 -7.30
CA GLU A 284 17.21 6.90 -6.61
C GLU A 284 15.91 7.69 -6.57
N ASN A 285 15.73 8.47 -5.52
CA ASN A 285 14.63 9.42 -5.42
C ASN A 285 15.16 10.73 -4.87
N ILE A 286 14.91 11.81 -5.61
CA ILE A 286 15.23 13.16 -5.18
C ILE A 286 13.90 13.87 -4.98
N MET A 287 13.75 14.51 -3.83
CA MET A 287 12.58 15.30 -3.49
C MET A 287 13.03 16.68 -3.04
N VAL A 288 12.39 17.71 -3.56
CA VAL A 288 12.56 19.10 -3.16
C VAL A 288 11.17 19.72 -3.11
N SER A 289 10.84 20.35 -2.00
CA SER A 289 9.60 21.12 -1.83
C SER A 289 9.87 22.33 -0.96
N GLY A 290 9.04 23.35 -1.10
CA GLY A 290 9.10 24.54 -0.28
C GLY A 290 7.85 25.38 -0.44
N MET A 291 7.59 26.19 0.58
CA MET A 291 6.48 27.12 0.64
C MET A 291 7.00 28.46 1.12
N GLN A 292 6.50 29.54 0.54
CA GLN A 292 6.83 30.90 0.93
C GLN A 292 5.55 31.70 1.07
N GLY A 293 5.39 32.40 2.19
CA GLY A 293 4.34 33.35 2.41
C GLY A 293 4.48 34.55 1.47
N LEU A 294 3.37 34.96 0.86
CA LEU A 294 3.35 36.11 -0.06
C LEU A 294 3.28 37.45 0.69
N ASN A 295 2.52 37.49 1.78
CA ASN A 295 2.28 38.70 2.59
C ASN A 295 2.93 38.64 3.98
N LYS A 296 3.54 37.50 4.32
CA LYS A 296 4.27 37.30 5.57
C LYS A 296 5.62 36.71 5.23
N ASN A 297 6.66 37.17 5.93
CA ASN A 297 8.01 36.65 5.77
C ASN A 297 8.17 35.34 6.55
N GLU A 298 7.46 34.32 6.08
CA GLU A 298 7.47 32.97 6.62
C GLU A 298 7.61 31.98 5.47
N GLY A 299 8.27 30.87 5.72
CA GLY A 299 8.42 29.84 4.72
C GLY A 299 9.22 28.67 5.21
N ASP A 300 9.16 27.62 4.42
CA ASP A 300 9.91 26.40 4.67
C ASP A 300 10.42 25.82 3.36
N GLY A 301 11.51 25.08 3.46
CA GLY A 301 12.11 24.37 2.35
C GLY A 301 12.67 23.04 2.85
N ASN A 302 12.38 21.97 2.14
CA ASN A 302 12.89 20.65 2.46
C ASN A 302 13.39 19.93 1.20
N GLY A 303 14.50 19.23 1.36
CA GLY A 303 15.13 18.44 0.31
C GLY A 303 15.56 17.09 0.87
N ALA A 304 15.36 16.03 0.10
CA ALA A 304 15.81 14.70 0.45
C ALA A 304 16.32 13.95 -0.77
N VAL A 305 17.40 13.20 -0.59
CA VAL A 305 17.93 12.26 -1.58
C VAL A 305 17.93 10.88 -0.96
N ARG A 306 17.30 9.92 -1.64
CA ARG A 306 17.20 8.53 -1.20
C ARG A 306 17.80 7.59 -2.23
N PHE A 307 18.62 6.66 -1.76
CA PHE A 307 19.27 5.63 -2.56
C PHE A 307 18.81 4.25 -2.07
N TYR A 308 18.38 3.42 -3.01
CA TYR A 308 17.86 2.08 -2.71
C TYR A 308 18.81 1.01 -3.25
N LYS A 309 19.21 0.07 -2.40
CA LYS A 309 20.06 -1.08 -2.76
C LYS A 309 19.64 -2.33 -2.00
N GLN A 310 18.84 -3.18 -2.65
CA GLN A 310 18.33 -4.46 -2.16
C GLN A 310 17.55 -4.35 -0.83
N ARG A 311 18.26 -4.57 0.28
CA ARG A 311 17.72 -4.51 1.63
C ARG A 311 18.01 -3.19 2.33
N TYR A 312 18.78 -2.30 1.72
CA TYR A 312 19.20 -1.05 2.34
C TYR A 312 18.61 0.16 1.61
N GLU A 313 18.12 1.11 2.40
CA GLU A 313 17.71 2.43 1.96
C GLU A 313 18.54 3.47 2.73
N HIS A 314 19.24 4.31 1.99
CA HIS A 314 20.03 5.42 2.50
C HIS A 314 19.31 6.71 2.16
N SER A 315 19.02 7.56 3.13
CA SER A 315 18.42 8.88 2.89
C SER A 315 19.26 9.98 3.53
N LEU A 316 19.53 11.03 2.78
CA LEU A 316 20.11 12.28 3.27
C LEU A 316 19.09 13.38 3.06
N ALA A 317 18.74 14.11 4.11
CA ALA A 317 17.72 15.14 4.04
C ALA A 317 18.08 16.39 4.83
N TYR A 318 17.63 17.52 4.32
CA TYR A 318 17.73 18.84 4.92
C TYR A 318 16.35 19.49 4.91
N ALA A 319 15.94 20.02 6.06
CA ALA A 319 14.70 20.79 6.19
C ALA A 319 15.00 22.11 6.91
N GLU A 320 14.40 23.19 6.45
CA GLU A 320 14.54 24.52 7.01
C GLU A 320 13.19 25.22 7.08
N SER A 321 12.94 25.93 8.16
CA SER A 321 11.79 26.80 8.33
C SER A 321 12.25 28.15 8.87
N HIS A 322 11.67 29.22 8.36
CA HIS A 322 11.86 30.57 8.86
C HIS A 322 10.52 31.28 9.04
N SER A 323 10.46 32.17 10.02
CA SER A 323 9.36 33.11 10.19
C SER A 323 9.91 34.41 10.75
N HIS A 324 9.28 35.50 10.34
CA HIS A 324 9.49 36.84 10.87
C HIS A 324 8.12 37.46 11.08
N ASP A 325 7.80 37.73 12.33
CA ASP A 325 6.60 38.44 12.73
C ASP A 325 7.01 39.81 13.27
N ASP A 326 6.42 40.84 12.70
CA ASP A 326 6.58 42.23 13.11
C ASP A 326 5.28 42.61 13.84
N ASP A 327 5.41 43.22 15.02
CA ASP A 327 4.28 43.71 15.84
C ASP A 327 3.31 42.62 16.36
N SER A 328 3.85 41.63 17.10
CA SER A 328 3.04 40.65 17.81
C SER A 328 2.50 41.22 19.14
N TYR A 329 1.18 41.22 19.33
CA TYR A 329 0.51 41.67 20.55
C TYR A 329 0.01 40.47 21.36
N THR A 330 0.34 40.42 22.65
CA THR A 330 -0.28 39.47 23.59
C THR A 330 -0.73 40.21 24.84
N ALA A 331 -1.93 39.91 25.31
CA ALA A 331 -2.44 40.37 26.59
C ALA A 331 -2.81 39.15 27.45
N GLN A 332 -2.40 39.17 28.70
CA GLN A 332 -2.65 38.10 29.66
C GLN A 332 -3.03 38.72 31.01
N THR A 333 -4.15 38.29 31.58
CA THR A 333 -4.57 38.67 32.94
C THR A 333 -4.42 37.48 33.86
N GLU A 334 -3.69 37.65 34.95
CA GLU A 334 -3.51 36.65 36.01
C GLU A 334 -4.15 37.15 37.31
N HIS A 335 -4.95 36.30 37.96
CA HIS A 335 -5.54 36.61 39.27
C HIS A 335 -4.91 35.74 40.36
N PHE A 336 -4.45 36.39 41.42
CA PHE A 336 -3.86 35.76 42.60
C PHE A 336 -4.75 36.02 43.82
N VAL A 337 -4.93 34.98 44.64
CA VAL A 337 -5.58 35.08 45.94
C VAL A 337 -4.58 34.61 46.98
N TYR A 338 -4.20 35.50 47.89
CA TYR A 338 -3.23 35.22 48.94
C TYR A 338 -3.89 34.52 50.15
N PRO A 339 -3.13 33.76 50.96
CA PRO A 339 -3.67 33.10 52.15
C PRO A 339 -4.33 34.02 53.17
N ASN A 340 -3.96 35.30 53.19
CA ASN A 340 -4.56 36.34 54.04
C ASN A 340 -5.88 36.91 53.48
N GLY A 341 -6.33 36.46 52.31
CA GLY A 341 -7.55 36.92 51.63
C GLY A 341 -7.34 38.06 50.64
N ASP A 342 -6.13 38.65 50.57
CA ASP A 342 -5.82 39.70 49.61
C ASP A 342 -5.89 39.16 48.18
N LYS A 343 -6.33 40.01 47.26
CA LYS A 343 -6.42 39.69 45.83
C LYS A 343 -5.48 40.58 45.05
N LEU A 344 -4.80 40.02 44.08
CA LEU A 344 -3.95 40.75 43.14
C LEU A 344 -4.31 40.35 41.72
N GLU A 345 -4.58 41.34 40.90
CA GLU A 345 -4.73 41.20 39.46
C GLU A 345 -3.47 41.72 38.79
N LYS A 346 -2.95 40.94 37.83
CA LYS A 346 -1.76 41.26 37.07
C LYS A 346 -2.11 41.19 35.59
N ASP A 347 -2.21 42.36 34.97
CA ASP A 347 -2.38 42.49 33.52
C ASP A 347 -1.02 42.67 32.86
N LEU A 348 -0.64 41.72 32.03
CA LEU A 348 0.56 41.75 31.21
C LEU A 348 0.18 42.04 29.75
N VAL A 349 0.69 43.13 29.21
CA VAL A 349 0.66 43.43 27.78
C VAL A 349 2.09 43.30 27.25
N SER A 350 2.29 42.47 26.22
CA SER A 350 3.56 42.35 25.53
C SER A 350 3.40 42.72 24.06
N ASN A 351 4.27 43.61 23.59
CA ASN A 351 4.40 44.00 22.20
C ASN A 351 5.77 43.54 21.69
N ALA A 352 5.79 42.51 20.86
CA ALA A 352 7.03 42.09 20.21
C ALA A 352 7.21 42.85 18.91
N SER A 353 8.13 43.81 18.92
CA SER A 353 8.47 44.63 17.75
C SER A 353 9.17 43.82 16.65
N SER A 354 9.81 42.70 17.01
CA SER A 354 10.33 41.73 16.05
C SER A 354 10.47 40.35 16.70
N GLN A 355 9.93 39.32 16.03
CA GLN A 355 10.18 37.92 16.35
C GLN A 355 10.65 37.17 15.10
N LYS A 356 11.93 36.77 15.09
CA LYS A 356 12.52 35.93 14.05
C LYS A 356 12.74 34.53 14.59
N LYS A 357 12.29 33.52 13.87
CA LYS A 357 12.57 32.13 14.19
C LYS A 357 13.13 31.45 12.96
N ARG A 358 14.34 30.89 13.08
CA ARG A 358 14.92 30.01 12.06
C ARG A 358 15.25 28.66 12.67
N SER A 359 14.83 27.60 12.00
CA SER A 359 15.12 26.23 12.40
C SER A 359 15.56 25.44 11.18
N SER A 360 16.66 24.70 11.28
CA SER A 360 17.07 23.76 10.24
C SER A 360 17.48 22.41 10.83
N ASN A 361 17.27 21.34 10.07
CA ASN A 361 17.54 19.98 10.48
C ASN A 361 18.23 19.25 9.32
N LEU A 362 19.46 18.78 9.55
CA LEU A 362 20.18 17.91 8.64
C LEU A 362 20.21 16.52 9.25
N TYR A 363 19.82 15.50 8.49
CA TYR A 363 19.89 14.12 8.96
C TYR A 363 20.17 13.12 7.86
N TYR A 364 20.82 12.04 8.29
CA TYR A 364 21.03 10.84 7.52
C TYR A 364 20.24 9.69 8.15
N ASN A 365 19.56 8.92 7.32
CA ASN A 365 18.71 7.82 7.72
C ASN A 365 19.10 6.54 6.97
N LEU A 366 19.30 5.45 7.70
CA LEU A 366 19.58 4.12 7.18
C LEU A 366 18.42 3.20 7.56
N HIS A 367 17.77 2.61 6.56
CA HIS A 367 16.73 1.61 6.77
C HIS A 367 17.18 0.27 6.19
N TYR A 368 17.07 -0.79 6.99
CA TYR A 368 17.31 -2.17 6.58
C TYR A 368 16.00 -2.98 6.57
N TYR A 369 15.77 -3.69 5.46
CA TYR A 369 14.64 -4.56 5.19
C TYR A 369 15.09 -6.02 5.07
N GLY A 370 15.18 -6.74 6.19
CA GLY A 370 15.36 -8.19 6.23
C GLY A 370 14.03 -8.96 6.24
N ASP A 371 14.10 -10.28 6.06
CA ASP A 371 12.89 -11.13 5.95
C ASP A 371 12.20 -11.31 7.31
N SER A 372 12.97 -11.41 8.40
CA SER A 372 12.47 -11.54 9.77
C SER A 372 12.77 -10.32 10.64
N THR A 373 13.51 -9.34 10.13
CA THR A 373 13.95 -8.17 10.91
C THR A 373 14.08 -6.94 10.03
N THR A 374 13.49 -5.84 10.50
CA THR A 374 13.72 -4.50 9.95
C THR A 374 14.31 -3.61 11.02
N PHE A 375 15.18 -2.67 10.64
CA PHE A 375 15.62 -1.63 11.56
C PHE A 375 15.89 -0.32 10.84
N ASN A 376 15.67 0.78 11.54
CA ASN A 376 15.89 2.13 11.09
C ASN A 376 16.82 2.87 12.06
N VAL A 377 17.86 3.50 11.52
CA VAL A 377 18.84 4.29 12.27
C VAL A 377 18.91 5.69 11.65
N ARG A 378 18.69 6.73 12.46
CA ARG A 378 18.80 8.12 12.03
C ARG A 378 19.79 8.88 12.88
N LEU A 379 20.69 9.59 12.22
CA LEU A 379 21.64 10.53 12.80
C LEU A 379 21.31 11.91 12.28
N GLY A 380 21.10 12.88 13.16
CA GLY A 380 20.78 14.24 12.72
C GLY A 380 21.26 15.32 13.67
N CYS A 381 21.18 16.55 13.21
CA CYS A 381 21.48 17.73 14.00
C CYS A 381 20.46 18.83 13.70
N LEU A 382 19.82 19.31 14.77
CA LEU A 382 18.86 20.40 14.74
C LEU A 382 19.56 21.70 15.12
N PHE A 383 19.35 22.73 14.30
CA PHE A 383 19.88 24.07 14.48
C PHE A 383 18.71 25.02 14.69
N ARG A 384 18.69 25.77 15.80
CA ARG A 384 17.68 26.81 16.04
C ARG A 384 18.32 28.15 16.33
N ARG A 385 17.74 29.21 15.78
CA ARG A 385 18.14 30.59 16.00
C ARG A 385 16.92 31.50 16.16
N PRO A 386 16.29 31.52 17.34
CA PRO A 386 15.29 32.51 17.64
C PRO A 386 15.94 33.85 18.01
N GLU A 387 15.37 34.93 17.51
CA GLU A 387 15.70 36.31 17.91
C GLU A 387 14.38 37.02 18.22
N THR A 388 14.29 37.65 19.39
CA THR A 388 13.08 38.34 19.82
C THR A 388 13.43 39.68 20.46
N SER A 389 12.62 40.69 20.17
CA SER A 389 12.64 42.00 20.83
C SER A 389 11.22 42.29 21.29
N THR A 390 11.02 42.33 22.60
CA THR A 390 9.67 42.42 23.20
C THR A 390 9.64 43.47 24.30
N ASP A 391 8.71 44.40 24.18
CA ASP A 391 8.35 45.35 25.23
C ASP A 391 7.21 44.78 26.06
N TYR A 392 7.38 44.77 27.37
CA TYR A 392 6.35 44.37 28.34
C TYR A 392 5.89 45.57 29.14
N GLN A 393 4.58 45.68 29.31
CA GLN A 393 3.93 46.55 30.28
C GLN A 393 3.10 45.68 31.22
N THR A 394 3.37 45.77 32.52
CA THR A 394 2.61 45.02 33.53
C THR A 394 1.93 46.00 34.47
N TYR A 395 0.62 45.80 34.66
CA TYR A 395 -0.21 46.55 35.58
C TYR A 395 -0.64 45.62 36.72
N TYR A 396 -0.38 46.05 37.94
CA TYR A 396 -0.79 45.36 39.16
C TYR A 396 -1.92 46.15 39.82
N GLN A 397 -3.01 45.48 40.18
CA GLN A 397 -4.18 46.08 40.84
C GLN A 397 -4.65 45.20 42.02
N GLY A 398 -5.15 45.82 43.09
CA GLY A 398 -5.64 45.11 44.29
C GLY A 398 -4.71 45.28 45.49
N ALA A 399 -4.07 44.19 45.93
CA ALA A 399 -3.20 44.17 47.11
C ALA A 399 -2.11 45.26 47.10
N PHE A 400 -1.66 45.65 45.90
CA PHE A 400 -0.90 46.86 45.66
C PHE A 400 -1.14 47.33 44.22
N GLU A 401 -0.91 48.62 43.97
CA GLU A 401 -0.99 49.21 42.64
C GLU A 401 0.41 49.55 42.13
N ARG A 402 0.75 49.06 40.93
CA ARG A 402 2.06 49.33 40.31
C ARG A 402 2.00 49.15 38.81
N ILE A 403 2.76 49.98 38.09
CA ILE A 403 3.03 49.81 36.66
C ILE A 403 4.52 49.52 36.50
N THR A 404 4.87 48.50 35.72
CA THR A 404 6.25 48.20 35.34
C THR A 404 6.38 48.07 33.84
N THR A 405 7.45 48.62 33.28
CA THR A 405 7.81 48.48 31.88
C THR A 405 9.19 47.84 31.76
N SER A 406 9.35 46.89 30.86
CA SER A 406 10.65 46.25 30.59
C SER A 406 10.80 45.91 29.11
N LEU A 407 12.00 46.09 28.58
CA LEU A 407 12.39 45.65 27.24
C LEU A 407 13.26 44.40 27.38
N GLU A 408 12.90 43.34 26.67
CA GLU A 408 13.68 42.12 26.57
C GLU A 408 14.16 41.93 25.13
N ASN A 409 15.48 41.77 24.98
CA ASN A 409 16.10 41.36 23.73
C ASN A 409 16.77 40.02 23.95
N SER A 410 16.31 39.00 23.22
CA SER A 410 16.88 37.66 23.27
C SER A 410 17.36 37.23 21.89
N LYS A 411 18.58 36.68 21.86
CA LYS A 411 19.18 36.06 20.69
C LYS A 411 19.85 34.77 21.13
N GLU A 412 19.32 33.66 20.65
CA GLU A 412 19.82 32.34 21.01
C GLU A 412 20.30 31.59 19.78
N THR A 413 21.26 30.69 20.00
CA THR A 413 21.69 29.73 18.99
C THR A 413 21.82 28.36 19.64
N SER A 414 21.11 27.37 19.13
CA SER A 414 21.18 26.00 19.64
C SER A 414 21.60 25.00 18.56
N HIS A 415 22.35 24.00 19.01
CA HIS A 415 22.79 22.85 18.22
C HIS A 415 22.42 21.60 19.00
N SER A 416 21.55 20.77 18.44
CA SER A 416 21.02 19.58 19.12
C SER A 416 21.23 18.36 18.23
N PRO A 417 22.37 17.66 18.35
CA PRO A 417 22.57 16.38 17.70
C PRO A 417 21.63 15.32 18.31
N TYR A 418 21.16 14.39 17.49
CA TYR A 418 20.30 13.30 17.93
C TYR A 418 20.57 12.01 17.16
N LEU A 419 20.27 10.90 17.82
CA LEU A 419 20.27 9.55 17.28
C LEU A 419 18.91 8.94 17.57
N SER A 420 18.24 8.39 16.56
CA SER A 420 17.08 7.53 16.77
C SER A 420 17.34 6.15 16.20
N PHE A 421 16.95 5.13 16.96
CA PHE A 421 17.02 3.74 16.56
C PHE A 421 15.65 3.10 16.77
N SER A 422 15.21 2.32 15.79
CA SER A 422 14.01 1.49 15.91
C SER A 422 14.22 0.19 15.16
N SER A 423 13.67 -0.91 15.68
CA SER A 423 13.73 -2.21 15.05
C SER A 423 12.45 -2.98 15.26
N ARG A 424 12.15 -3.89 14.35
CA ARG A 424 11.03 -4.80 14.40
C ARG A 424 11.49 -6.20 14.05
N PHE A 425 11.12 -7.15 14.88
CA PHE A 425 11.36 -8.57 14.66
C PHE A 425 10.02 -9.26 14.38
N GLN A 426 9.93 -10.02 13.29
CA GLN A 426 8.84 -10.97 13.07
C GLN A 426 9.28 -12.28 13.70
N LEU A 427 8.55 -12.71 14.73
CA LEU A 427 8.72 -14.00 15.40
C LEU A 427 8.15 -15.13 14.54
#